data_AF-A0A933FKI4-F1
#
_entry.id   AF-A0A933FKI4-F1
#
_cell.length_a   1.000
_cell.length_b   1.000
_cell.length_c   1.000
_cell.angle_alpha   90.00
_cell.angle_beta   90.00
_cell.angle_gamma   90.00
#
_symmetry.space_group_name_H-M   'P 1'
#
loop_
_entity.id
_entity.type
_entity.pdbx_description
1 polymer ?
#
loop_
_entity_poly.entity_id
_entity_poly.type
_entity_poly.pdbx_seq_one_letter_code
_entity_poly.pdbx_strand_id
1 'polypeptide(L)'
;MSEHLREEEFIPYLDARLSDTERRRLDLHLADCAACRARRDELRALLGVLGEWEAVEPSPGFDAALQARLEEEAQRPVWFGLRPAYAVALAGAVVAVIGLLLWRSVPPTTGPPPVAQTPPEVVEPAPGGETPGLQAGDELAALDNPVLLENYELLEEFDILFEPAGKEEKKL
;
A
#
# COMPACT_ATOMS: atom_id res chain seq x y z
N MET A 1 -14.72 -19.52 -18.37
CA MET A 1 -15.20 -19.45 -16.98
C MET A 1 -14.33 -18.43 -16.27
N SER A 2 -14.57 -17.15 -16.55
CA SER A 2 -13.89 -16.05 -15.86
C SER A 2 -14.42 -16.01 -14.44
N GLU A 3 -13.51 -16.10 -13.48
CA GLU A 3 -13.79 -15.90 -12.06
C GLU A 3 -14.48 -14.54 -11.86
N HIS A 4 -15.58 -14.51 -11.10
CA HIS A 4 -16.33 -13.29 -10.81
C HIS A 4 -15.59 -12.41 -9.80
N LEU A 5 -15.86 -11.10 -9.81
CA LEU A 5 -15.29 -10.20 -8.80
C LEU A 5 -15.75 -10.61 -7.39
N ARG A 6 -14.81 -10.54 -6.45
CA ARG A 6 -15.07 -10.72 -5.02
C ARG A 6 -15.48 -9.39 -4.38
N GLU A 7 -16.13 -9.45 -3.22
CA GLU A 7 -16.58 -8.26 -2.47
C GLU A 7 -15.42 -7.27 -2.20
N GLU A 8 -14.24 -7.81 -1.87
CA GLU A 8 -12.98 -7.08 -1.64
C GLU A 8 -12.53 -6.23 -2.84
N GLU A 9 -12.91 -6.62 -4.06
CA GLU A 9 -12.58 -5.89 -5.28
C GLU A 9 -13.68 -4.86 -5.64
N PHE A 10 -14.92 -5.08 -5.19
CA PHE A 10 -16.05 -4.19 -5.45
C PHE A 10 -15.97 -2.88 -4.66
N ILE A 11 -15.66 -2.95 -3.37
CA ILE A 11 -15.58 -1.77 -2.49
C ILE A 11 -14.58 -0.73 -3.02
N PRO A 12 -13.29 -1.06 -3.26
CA PRO A 12 -12.33 -0.07 -3.77
C PRO A 12 -12.67 0.40 -5.19
N TYR A 13 -13.35 -0.42 -6.00
CA TYR A 13 -13.85 0.00 -7.30
C TYR A 13 -14.95 1.06 -7.19
N LEU A 14 -15.92 0.88 -6.28
CA LEU A 14 -17.03 1.80 -6.06
C LEU A 14 -16.56 3.11 -5.40
N ASP A 15 -15.62 3.03 -4.47
CA ASP A 15 -15.04 4.17 -3.75
C ASP A 15 -13.98 4.95 -4.57
N ALA A 16 -13.72 4.54 -5.83
CA ALA A 16 -12.68 5.11 -6.69
C ALA A 16 -11.26 5.08 -6.08
N ARG A 17 -10.94 4.03 -5.31
CA ARG A 17 -9.66 3.84 -4.61
C ARG A 17 -8.66 2.94 -5.33
N LEU A 18 -9.03 2.39 -6.48
CA LEU A 18 -8.13 1.56 -7.30
C LEU A 18 -7.13 2.39 -8.08
N SER A 19 -5.97 1.80 -8.37
CA SER A 19 -5.05 2.37 -9.36
C SER A 19 -5.68 2.37 -10.76
N ASP A 20 -5.21 3.22 -11.66
CA ASP A 20 -5.71 3.31 -13.04
C ASP A 20 -5.66 1.96 -13.77
N THR A 21 -4.58 1.19 -13.54
CA THR A 21 -4.38 -0.13 -14.15
C THR A 21 -5.42 -1.14 -13.66
N GLU A 22 -5.65 -1.20 -12.34
CA GLU A 22 -6.63 -2.10 -11.74
C GLU A 22 -8.06 -1.72 -12.14
N ARG A 23 -8.37 -0.43 -12.12
CA ARG A 23 -9.67 0.07 -12.55
C ARG A 23 -9.97 -0.33 -13.98
N ARG A 24 -9.01 -0.15 -14.90
CA ARG A 24 -9.17 -0.56 -16.30
C ARG A 24 -9.36 -2.07 -16.46
N ARG A 25 -8.65 -2.89 -15.68
CA ARG A 25 -8.84 -4.35 -15.66
C ARG A 25 -10.28 -4.72 -15.27
N LEU A 26 -10.79 -4.10 -14.21
CA LEU A 26 -12.14 -4.35 -13.71
C LEU A 26 -13.22 -3.81 -14.66
N ASP A 27 -13.00 -2.65 -15.28
CA ASP A 27 -13.91 -2.11 -16.30
C ASP A 27 -14.05 -3.03 -17.50
N LEU A 28 -12.95 -3.63 -17.97
CA LEU A 28 -12.99 -4.66 -19.02
C LEU A 28 -13.76 -5.89 -18.57
N HIS A 29 -13.54 -6.37 -17.35
CA HIS A 29 -14.32 -7.49 -16.81
C HIS A 29 -15.82 -7.15 -16.73
N LEU A 30 -16.16 -5.94 -16.26
CA LEU A 30 -17.53 -5.48 -16.18
C LEU A 30 -18.16 -5.28 -17.57
N ALA A 31 -17.39 -5.04 -18.63
CA ALA A 31 -17.90 -5.03 -19.99
C ALA A 31 -18.34 -6.44 -20.45
N ASP A 32 -17.61 -7.48 -20.03
CA ASP A 32 -17.84 -8.86 -20.48
C ASP A 32 -18.74 -9.69 -19.55
N CYS A 33 -18.83 -9.36 -18.25
CA CYS A 33 -19.57 -10.14 -17.26
C CYS A 33 -20.88 -9.47 -16.80
N ALA A 34 -22.01 -10.00 -17.28
CA ALA A 34 -23.34 -9.50 -16.89
C ALA A 34 -23.66 -9.70 -15.40
N ALA A 35 -23.20 -10.80 -14.78
CA ALA A 35 -23.43 -11.07 -13.37
C ALA A 35 -22.75 -10.03 -12.45
N CYS A 36 -21.49 -9.69 -12.75
CA CYS A 36 -20.76 -8.68 -11.99
C CYS A 36 -21.33 -7.27 -12.21
N ARG A 37 -21.86 -6.95 -13.40
CA ARG A 37 -22.61 -5.69 -13.61
C ARG A 37 -23.87 -5.62 -12.75
N ALA A 38 -24.67 -6.68 -12.74
CA ALA A 38 -25.89 -6.73 -11.94
C ALA A 38 -25.57 -6.53 -10.45
N ARG A 39 -24.53 -7.22 -9.94
CA ARG A 39 -24.11 -7.06 -8.54
C ARG A 39 -23.61 -5.66 -8.22
N ARG A 40 -22.80 -5.06 -9.10
CA ARG A 40 -22.36 -3.66 -8.98
C ARG A 40 -23.54 -2.70 -8.86
N ASP A 41 -24.55 -2.89 -9.69
CA ASP A 41 -25.70 -1.99 -9.77
C ASP A 41 -26.60 -2.12 -8.55
N GLU A 42 -26.76 -3.34 -8.01
CA GLU A 42 -27.40 -3.59 -6.71
C GLU A 42 -26.69 -2.88 -5.57
N LEU A 43 -25.36 -3.02 -5.48
CA LEU A 43 -24.56 -2.35 -4.44
C LEU A 43 -24.62 -0.82 -4.57
N ARG A 44 -24.57 -0.29 -5.81
CA ARG A 44 -24.72 1.14 -6.07
C ARG A 44 -26.11 1.64 -5.66
N ALA A 45 -27.16 0.85 -5.87
CA ALA A 45 -28.50 1.22 -5.42
C ALA A 45 -28.58 1.31 -3.88
N LEU A 46 -27.98 0.36 -3.17
CA LEU A 46 -27.88 0.39 -1.70
C LEU A 46 -27.11 1.64 -1.21
N LEU A 47 -25.97 1.95 -1.83
CA LEU A 47 -25.20 3.16 -1.51
C LEU A 47 -25.98 4.44 -1.83
N GLY A 48 -26.81 4.43 -2.88
CA GLY A 48 -27.69 5.54 -3.23
C GLY A 48 -28.67 5.88 -2.12
N VAL A 49 -29.30 4.85 -1.50
CA VAL A 49 -30.21 5.04 -0.36
C VAL A 49 -29.48 5.65 0.84
N LEU A 50 -28.23 5.23 1.10
CA LEU A 50 -27.42 5.84 2.16
C LEU A 50 -27.04 7.29 1.85
N GLY A 51 -26.86 7.62 0.56
CA GLY A 51 -26.58 8.97 0.10
C GLY A 51 -27.75 9.96 0.20
N GLU A 52 -28.98 9.48 0.43
CA GLU A 52 -30.15 10.32 0.69
C GLU A 52 -30.16 10.92 2.10
N TRP A 53 -29.23 10.49 2.97
CA TRP A 53 -29.07 11.11 4.27
C TRP A 53 -28.74 12.60 4.12
N GLU A 54 -29.42 13.44 4.90
CA GLU A 54 -29.17 14.88 4.96
C GLU A 54 -27.68 15.21 5.13
N ALA A 55 -27.13 15.85 4.11
CA ALA A 55 -25.73 16.24 4.10
C ALA A 55 -25.49 17.30 5.19
N VAL A 56 -24.48 17.06 6.01
CA VAL A 56 -24.04 18.05 7.00
C VAL A 56 -23.35 19.19 6.26
N GLU A 57 -23.83 20.41 6.47
CA GLU A 57 -23.23 21.60 5.88
C GLU A 57 -21.77 21.75 6.40
N PRO A 58 -20.78 21.95 5.51
CA PRO A 58 -19.41 22.16 5.94
C PRO A 58 -19.28 23.45 6.76
N SER A 59 -18.22 23.54 7.57
CA SER A 59 -18.02 24.71 8.43
C SER A 59 -17.84 26.01 7.62
N PRO A 60 -18.29 27.16 8.13
CA PRO A 60 -18.03 28.45 7.50
C PRO A 60 -16.52 28.67 7.37
N GLY A 61 -15.99 28.63 6.14
CA GLY A 61 -14.56 28.77 5.83
C GLY A 61 -13.88 27.50 5.29
N PHE A 62 -14.57 26.35 5.26
CA PHE A 62 -14.05 25.12 4.67
C PHE A 62 -13.61 25.32 3.21
N ASP A 63 -14.45 25.96 2.39
CA ASP A 63 -14.16 26.19 0.97
C ASP A 63 -12.89 27.03 0.76
N ALA A 64 -12.70 28.07 1.56
CA ALA A 64 -11.52 28.92 1.50
C ALA A 64 -10.26 28.14 1.89
N ALA A 65 -10.35 27.31 2.94
CA ALA A 65 -9.25 26.45 3.35
C ALA A 65 -8.94 25.38 2.28
N LEU A 66 -9.95 24.78 1.67
CA LEU A 66 -9.82 23.79 0.60
C LEU A 66 -9.14 24.40 -0.63
N GLN A 67 -9.61 25.56 -1.09
CA GLN A 67 -9.01 26.27 -2.23
C GLN A 67 -7.54 26.61 -1.97
N ALA A 68 -7.22 27.14 -0.79
CA ALA A 68 -5.84 27.43 -0.42
C ALA A 68 -4.92 26.19 -0.48
N ARG A 69 -5.43 25.01 -0.06
CA ARG A 69 -4.67 23.75 -0.13
C ARG A 69 -4.49 23.26 -1.57
N LEU A 70 -5.52 23.35 -2.40
CA LEU A 70 -5.44 22.98 -3.81
C LEU A 70 -4.44 23.87 -4.57
N GLU A 71 -4.42 25.17 -4.28
CA GLU A 71 -3.44 26.10 -4.86
C GLU A 71 -2.01 25.81 -4.38
N GLU A 72 -1.82 25.52 -3.09
CA GLU A 72 -0.52 25.12 -2.53
C GLU A 72 0.01 23.87 -3.24
N GLU A 73 -0.85 22.88 -3.48
CA GLU A 73 -0.49 21.63 -4.14
C GLU A 73 -0.24 21.80 -5.64
N ALA A 74 -1.04 22.63 -6.32
CA ALA A 74 -0.82 22.98 -7.73
C ALA A 74 0.49 23.77 -7.95
N GLN A 75 0.92 24.55 -6.96
CA GLN A 75 2.17 25.30 -6.99
C GLN A 75 3.40 24.47 -6.58
N ARG A 76 3.22 23.21 -6.13
CA ARG A 76 4.36 22.35 -5.79
C ARG A 76 5.23 22.11 -7.03
N PRO A 77 6.51 22.48 -6.99
CA PRO A 77 7.33 22.43 -8.19
C PRO A 77 7.58 20.98 -8.63
N VAL A 78 7.31 20.67 -9.90
CA VAL A 78 7.43 19.32 -10.49
C VAL A 78 8.83 18.71 -10.30
N TRP A 79 9.88 19.54 -10.23
CA TRP A 79 11.27 19.08 -10.00
C TRP A 79 11.52 18.43 -8.63
N PHE A 80 10.65 18.62 -7.62
CA PHE A 80 10.73 17.87 -6.37
C PHE A 80 10.57 16.36 -6.59
N GLY A 81 9.78 15.94 -7.60
CA GLY A 81 9.64 14.53 -8.01
C GLY A 81 10.85 13.97 -8.77
N LEU A 82 11.67 14.83 -9.41
CA LEU A 82 12.87 14.40 -10.14
C LEU A 82 14.13 14.32 -9.24
N ARG A 83 14.09 14.87 -8.02
CA ARG A 83 15.21 14.79 -7.06
C ARG A 83 15.76 13.38 -6.81
N PRO A 84 14.93 12.34 -6.57
CA PRO A 84 15.44 10.98 -6.42
C PRO A 84 16.06 10.46 -7.73
N ALA A 85 15.50 10.80 -8.89
CA ALA A 85 16.04 10.37 -10.19
C ALA A 85 17.42 10.98 -10.47
N TYR A 86 17.63 12.27 -10.15
CA TYR A 86 18.94 12.91 -10.27
C TYR A 86 19.97 12.34 -9.29
N ALA A 87 19.57 11.97 -8.08
CA ALA A 87 20.47 11.33 -7.12
C ALA A 87 20.94 9.95 -7.61
N VAL A 88 20.04 9.14 -8.17
CA VAL A 88 20.39 7.84 -8.77
C VAL A 88 21.27 8.02 -10.01
N ALA A 89 20.96 9.00 -10.87
CA ALA A 89 21.78 9.29 -12.05
C ALA A 89 23.20 9.75 -11.69
N LEU A 90 23.35 10.61 -10.68
CA LEU A 90 24.66 11.05 -10.18
C LEU A 90 25.45 9.89 -9.57
N ALA A 91 24.82 9.06 -8.74
CA ALA A 91 25.47 7.87 -8.19
C ALA A 91 25.94 6.91 -9.29
N GLY A 92 25.11 6.67 -10.30
CA GLY A 92 25.47 5.86 -11.47
C GLY A 92 26.65 6.45 -12.26
N ALA A 93 26.67 7.77 -12.47
CA ALA A 93 27.78 8.45 -13.13
C ALA A 93 29.09 8.33 -12.35
N VAL A 94 29.05 8.50 -11.02
CA VAL A 94 30.24 8.33 -10.15
C VAL A 94 30.76 6.90 -10.22
N VAL A 95 29.89 5.90 -10.13
CA VAL A 95 30.27 4.48 -10.25
C VAL A 95 30.88 4.19 -11.63
N ALA A 96 30.30 4.71 -12.70
CA ALA A 96 30.82 4.54 -14.06
C ALA A 96 32.21 5.18 -14.24
N VAL A 97 32.42 6.38 -13.69
CA VAL A 97 33.73 7.05 -13.72
C VAL A 97 34.77 6.27 -12.91
N ILE A 98 34.42 5.78 -11.72
CA ILE A 98 35.31 4.94 -10.91
C ILE A 98 35.64 3.65 -11.65
N GLY A 99 34.64 2.96 -12.24
CA GLY A 99 34.85 1.75 -13.03
C GLY A 99 35.74 1.98 -14.24
N LEU A 100 35.58 3.10 -14.95
CA LEU A 100 36.42 3.49 -16.08
C LEU A 100 37.88 3.75 -15.65
N LEU A 101 38.08 4.44 -14.52
CA LEU A 101 39.41 4.68 -13.95
C LEU A 101 40.10 3.38 -13.54
N LEU A 102 39.36 2.46 -12.92
CA LEU A 102 39.87 1.14 -12.54
C LEU A 102 40.23 0.31 -13.78
N TRP A 103 39.37 0.26 -14.80
CA TRP A 103 39.65 -0.45 -16.05
C TRP A 103 40.91 0.08 -16.74
N ARG A 104 41.09 1.40 -16.78
CA ARG A 104 42.30 2.02 -17.37
C ARG A 104 43.57 1.71 -16.57
N SER A 105 43.43 1.30 -15.31
CA SER A 105 44.54 1.03 -14.39
C SER A 105 44.90 -0.45 -14.28
N VAL A 106 44.19 -1.36 -14.97
CA VAL A 106 44.60 -2.78 -15.07
C VAL A 106 45.67 -2.90 -16.15
N PRO A 107 46.97 -3.09 -15.81
CA PRO A 107 47.95 -3.43 -16.82
C PRO A 107 47.61 -4.81 -17.42
N PRO A 108 47.81 -5.02 -18.73
CA PRO A 108 47.65 -6.35 -19.31
C PRO A 108 48.63 -7.29 -18.63
N THR A 109 48.12 -8.22 -17.83
CA THR A 109 48.93 -9.26 -17.19
C THR A 109 49.51 -10.14 -18.29
N THR A 110 50.76 -9.87 -18.65
CA THR A 110 51.57 -10.71 -19.52
C THR A 110 51.83 -12.04 -18.83
N GLY A 111 51.15 -13.09 -19.29
CA GLY A 111 51.55 -14.50 -19.21
C GLY A 111 51.57 -15.15 -17.81
N PRO A 112 50.93 -16.32 -17.62
CA PRO A 112 51.07 -17.05 -16.36
C PRO A 112 52.48 -17.66 -16.23
N PRO A 113 53.22 -17.45 -15.12
CA PRO A 113 54.31 -18.32 -14.75
C PRO A 113 53.76 -19.70 -14.33
N PRO A 114 54.51 -20.80 -14.54
CA PRO A 114 54.07 -22.13 -14.17
C PRO A 114 54.05 -22.26 -12.64
N VAL A 115 52.85 -22.38 -12.06
CA VAL A 115 52.71 -22.69 -10.63
C VAL A 115 52.69 -24.20 -10.47
N ALA A 116 53.71 -24.69 -9.77
CA ALA A 116 53.86 -26.05 -9.31
C ALA A 116 52.63 -26.51 -8.52
N GLN A 117 52.15 -27.71 -8.84
CA GLN A 117 51.05 -28.37 -8.15
C GLN A 117 51.50 -28.71 -6.73
N THR A 118 50.84 -28.10 -5.73
CA THR A 118 50.93 -28.56 -4.34
C THR A 118 49.67 -29.40 -4.07
N PRO A 119 49.78 -30.64 -3.54
CA PRO A 119 48.65 -31.57 -3.38
C PRO A 119 47.52 -31.04 -2.49
N PRO A 120 46.27 -31.49 -2.70
CA PRO A 120 45.11 -31.01 -1.95
C PRO A 120 45.17 -31.49 -0.49
N GLU A 121 45.31 -30.54 0.43
CA GLU A 121 45.05 -30.76 1.85
C GLU A 121 43.54 -30.88 2.07
N VAL A 122 43.14 -32.05 2.55
CA VAL A 122 41.77 -32.46 2.84
C VAL A 122 41.27 -31.65 4.04
N VAL A 123 40.31 -30.76 3.79
CA VAL A 123 39.54 -30.11 4.86
C VAL A 123 38.29 -30.95 5.11
N GLU A 124 38.28 -31.64 6.25
CA GLU A 124 37.07 -32.25 6.84
C GLU A 124 36.08 -31.15 7.26
N PRO A 125 34.77 -31.30 6.98
CA PRO A 125 33.75 -30.42 7.52
C PRO A 125 33.30 -30.90 8.90
N ALA A 126 33.38 -30.02 9.90
CA ALA A 126 32.76 -30.16 11.21
C ALA A 126 31.85 -28.94 11.48
N PRO A 127 30.92 -29.00 12.44
CA PRO A 127 29.50 -29.20 12.20
C PRO A 127 28.67 -27.94 12.50
N GLY A 128 27.40 -27.98 12.07
CA GLY A 128 26.32 -27.27 12.75
C GLY A 128 26.01 -25.87 12.23
N GLY A 129 24.81 -25.74 11.67
CA GLY A 129 24.22 -24.47 11.27
C GLY A 129 22.86 -24.69 10.64
N GLU A 130 22.00 -25.47 11.29
CA GLU A 130 20.61 -25.62 10.90
C GLU A 130 19.92 -24.26 11.04
N THR A 131 19.56 -23.66 9.90
CA THR A 131 18.57 -22.60 9.80
C THR A 131 17.22 -23.15 10.28
N PRO A 132 16.57 -22.58 11.30
CA PRO A 132 15.17 -22.87 11.56
C PRO A 132 14.37 -22.34 10.38
N GLY A 133 13.87 -23.26 9.55
CA GLY A 133 12.87 -22.97 8.54
C GLY A 133 11.61 -22.45 9.22
N LEU A 134 11.10 -21.33 8.73
CA LEU A 134 9.77 -20.83 9.05
C LEU A 134 8.75 -21.88 8.57
N GLN A 135 8.24 -22.68 9.51
CA GLN A 135 7.17 -23.63 9.25
C GLN A 135 5.85 -22.85 9.20
N ALA A 136 5.07 -23.07 8.15
CA ALA A 136 3.77 -22.47 7.86
C ALA A 136 2.65 -22.89 8.84
N GLY A 137 2.98 -23.28 10.07
CA GLY A 137 2.05 -23.63 11.14
C GLY A 137 1.76 -22.48 12.12
N ASP A 138 2.67 -21.51 12.23
CA ASP A 138 2.56 -20.43 13.23
C ASP A 138 1.62 -19.28 12.81
N GLU A 139 1.21 -19.22 11.55
CA GLU A 139 0.35 -18.12 11.05
C GLU A 139 -1.14 -18.31 11.41
N LEU A 140 -1.58 -19.54 11.70
CA LEU A 140 -2.96 -19.80 12.14
C LEU A 140 -3.20 -19.49 13.62
N ALA A 141 -2.17 -19.41 14.46
CA ALA A 141 -2.31 -19.00 15.86
C ALA A 141 -2.51 -17.48 16.02
N ALA A 142 -2.14 -16.69 15.01
CA ALA A 142 -2.34 -15.23 15.01
C ALA A 142 -3.80 -14.81 14.73
N LEU A 143 -4.60 -15.73 14.17
CA LEU A 143 -6.03 -15.51 13.88
C LEU A 143 -6.94 -15.87 15.07
N ASP A 144 -6.40 -16.53 16.10
CA ASP A 144 -7.13 -16.90 17.32
C ASP A 144 -6.87 -15.89 18.46
N ASN A 145 -6.52 -14.64 18.10
CA ASN A 145 -6.28 -13.57 19.06
C ASN A 145 -7.63 -13.01 19.58
N PRO A 146 -7.99 -13.26 20.86
CA PRO A 146 -9.25 -12.78 21.43
C PRO A 146 -9.34 -11.24 21.51
N VAL A 147 -8.20 -10.53 21.41
CA VAL A 147 -8.15 -9.06 21.42
C VAL A 147 -8.89 -8.44 20.21
N LEU A 148 -9.06 -9.17 19.11
CA LEU A 148 -9.84 -8.67 17.96
C LEU A 148 -11.35 -8.73 18.17
N LEU A 149 -11.84 -9.51 19.14
CA LEU A 149 -13.26 -9.64 19.46
C LEU A 149 -13.69 -8.85 20.70
N GLU A 150 -12.76 -8.29 21.47
CA GLU A 150 -13.04 -7.43 22.64
C GLU A 150 -13.52 -6.01 22.26
N ASN A 151 -13.40 -5.62 20.98
CA ASN A 151 -13.88 -4.31 20.50
C ASN A 151 -15.40 -4.26 20.21
N TYR A 152 -16.19 -5.18 20.76
CA TYR A 152 -17.65 -5.03 20.81
C TYR A 152 -18.14 -4.26 22.05
N GLU A 153 -17.30 -4.10 23.10
CA GLU A 153 -17.63 -3.29 24.28
C GLU A 153 -17.62 -1.78 23.99
N LEU A 154 -17.03 -1.34 22.87
CA LEU A 154 -17.00 0.07 22.45
C LEU A 154 -18.35 0.61 21.97
N LEU A 155 -19.35 -0.24 21.74
CA LEU A 155 -20.68 0.19 21.31
C LEU A 155 -21.61 0.56 22.47
N GLU A 156 -21.30 0.18 23.71
CA GLU A 156 -22.10 0.61 24.89
C GLU A 156 -21.79 2.06 25.31
N GLU A 157 -20.58 2.57 25.02
CA GLU A 157 -20.19 3.96 25.31
C GLU A 157 -20.82 4.97 24.31
N PHE A 158 -21.35 4.49 23.17
CA PHE A 158 -21.94 5.36 22.14
C PHE A 158 -23.30 5.95 22.54
N ASP A 159 -23.94 5.45 23.61
CA ASP A 159 -25.21 6.01 24.12
C ASP A 159 -25.05 7.40 24.76
N ILE A 160 -23.80 7.86 24.96
CA ILE A 160 -23.49 9.18 25.55
C ILE A 160 -23.62 10.32 24.53
N LEU A 161 -23.63 10.05 23.22
CA LEU A 161 -23.67 11.10 22.19
C LEU A 161 -25.07 11.57 21.79
N PHE A 162 -26.15 10.93 22.29
CA PHE A 162 -27.53 11.23 21.90
C PHE A 162 -28.41 11.78 23.01
N GLU A 163 -27.88 12.19 24.16
CA GLU A 163 -28.69 12.80 25.20
C GLU A 163 -29.05 14.26 24.82
N PRO A 164 -30.32 14.59 24.51
CA PRO A 164 -30.67 15.95 24.14
C PRO A 164 -30.61 16.83 25.38
N ALA A 165 -29.71 17.80 25.36
CA ALA A 165 -29.62 18.83 26.38
C ALA A 165 -30.94 19.62 26.49
N GLY A 166 -31.63 19.43 27.61
CA GLY A 166 -32.31 20.50 28.35
C GLY A 166 -33.81 20.70 28.08
N LYS A 167 -34.59 20.67 29.17
CA LYS A 167 -35.54 21.74 29.48
C LYS A 167 -35.52 22.04 30.98
N GLU A 168 -35.14 23.27 31.31
CA GLU A 168 -35.40 23.88 32.61
C GLU A 168 -36.91 23.93 32.86
N GLU A 169 -37.36 23.43 34.01
CA GLU A 169 -38.64 23.86 34.57
C GLU A 169 -38.39 24.50 35.94
N LYS A 170 -38.36 25.84 35.94
CA LYS A 170 -38.66 26.64 37.14
C LYS A 170 -40.10 26.35 37.55
N LYS A 171 -40.30 25.90 38.78
CA LYS A 171 -41.63 25.92 39.40
C LYS A 171 -41.52 26.35 40.86
N LEU A 172 -41.92 27.61 41.05
CA LEU A 172 -42.48 28.30 42.23
C LEU A 172 -41.97 27.93 43.62
#